data_AF-A0A832WD99-F1
#
_entry.id   AF-A0A832WD99-F1
#
_cell.length_a   1.000
_cell.length_b   1.000
_cell.length_c   1.000
_cell.angle_alpha   90.00
_cell.angle_beta   90.00
_cell.angle_gamma   90.00
#
_symmetry.space_group_name_H-M   'P 1'
#
loop_
_entity.id
_entity.type
_entity.pdbx_description
1 polymer ?
#
loop_
_entity_poly.entity_id
_entity_poly.type
_entity_poly.pdbx_seq_one_letter_code
_entity_poly.pdbx_strand_id
1 'polypeptide(L)' 'MDDLLLQKIEQKIQDSISNQDDIKELIKLLSTIDSSKSFALGIVVGRLYNTFFYQTKRILKRDPTKKEFEDF' A
#
# COMPACT_ATOMS: atom_id res chain seq x y z
N MET A 1 3.66 13.37 -10.36
CA MET A 1 2.26 13.44 -9.89
C MET A 1 1.99 14.86 -9.36
N ASP A 2 0.74 15.33 -9.26
CA ASP A 2 0.44 16.63 -8.59
C ASP A 2 0.89 16.56 -7.12
N ASP A 3 1.62 17.56 -6.62
CA ASP A 3 2.24 17.52 -5.29
C ASP A 3 1.22 17.39 -4.14
N LEU A 4 0.04 18.01 -4.28
CA LEU A 4 -1.03 17.91 -3.27
C LEU A 4 -1.66 16.51 -3.29
N LEU A 5 -1.74 15.90 -4.47
CA LEU A 5 -2.23 14.53 -4.61
C LEU A 5 -1.22 13.53 -4.05
N LEU A 6 0.07 13.69 -4.36
CA LEU A 6 1.16 12.86 -3.83
C LEU A 6 1.13 12.87 -2.31
N GLN A 7 1.11 14.04 -1.68
CA GLN A 7 1.03 14.17 -0.22
C GLN A 7 -0.21 13.47 0.37
N LYS A 8 -1.37 13.56 -0.28
CA LYS A 8 -2.59 12.87 0.19
C LYS A 8 -2.47 11.35 0.09
N ILE A 9 -1.86 10.85 -0.97
CA ILE A 9 -1.64 9.40 -1.17
C ILE A 9 -0.59 8.90 -0.17
N GLU A 10 0.53 9.61 -0.03
CA GLU A 10 1.56 9.32 0.97
C GLU A 10 0.99 9.30 2.38
N GLN A 11 0.18 10.29 2.77
CA GLN A 11 -0.48 10.30 4.08
C GLN A 11 -1.38 9.08 4.25
N LYS A 12 -2.19 8.72 3.24
CA LYS A 12 -3.06 7.54 3.31
C LYS A 12 -2.29 6.22 3.36
N ILE A 13 -1.11 6.20 2.77
CA ILE A 13 -0.17 5.09 2.88
C ILE A 13 0.43 5.02 4.27
N GLN A 14 0.88 6.14 4.83
CA GLN A 14 1.37 6.21 6.21
C GLN A 14 0.28 5.78 7.20
N ASP A 15 -0.97 6.21 7.00
CA ASP A 15 -2.13 5.74 7.77
C ASP A 15 -2.36 4.23 7.61
N SER A 16 -2.14 3.70 6.40
CA SER A 16 -2.29 2.27 6.11
C SER A 16 -1.18 1.43 6.73
N ILE A 17 0.04 1.99 6.79
CA ILE A 17 1.20 1.37 7.43
C ILE A 17 1.06 1.48 8.94
N SER A 18 0.55 2.59 9.49
CA SER A 18 0.44 2.80 10.95
C SER A 18 -0.51 1.81 11.64
N ASN A 19 -1.44 1.19 10.90
CA ASN A 19 -2.15 -0.04 11.30
C ASN A 19 -1.23 -1.29 11.27
N GLN A 20 -0.01 -1.16 11.78
CA GLN A 20 1.02 -2.21 11.76
C GLN A 20 0.56 -3.47 12.51
N ASP A 21 -0.32 -3.32 13.49
CA ASP A 21 -0.73 -4.43 14.35
C ASP A 21 -1.62 -5.44 13.61
N ASP A 22 -2.56 -4.98 12.77
CA ASP A 22 -3.33 -5.86 11.89
C ASP A 22 -2.42 -6.63 10.92
N ILE A 23 -1.38 -5.97 10.40
CA ILE A 23 -0.43 -6.59 9.46
C ILE A 23 0.41 -7.64 10.19
N LYS A 24 0.89 -7.33 11.40
CA LYS A 24 1.64 -8.30 12.23
C LYS A 24 0.77 -9.50 12.58
N GLU A 25 -0.49 -9.28 12.92
CA GLU A 25 -1.43 -10.37 13.22
C GLU A 25 -1.69 -11.23 11.99
N LEU A 26 -1.90 -10.63 10.81
CA LEU A 26 -2.06 -11.35 9.56
C LEU A 26 -0.82 -12.20 9.21
N ILE A 27 0.38 -11.62 9.32
CA ILE A 27 1.64 -12.34 9.12
C ILE A 27 1.75 -13.50 10.12
N LYS A 28 1.39 -13.29 11.38
CA LYS A 28 1.41 -14.34 12.41
C LYS A 28 0.43 -15.47 12.06
N LEU A 29 -0.81 -15.16 11.69
CA LEU A 29 -1.83 -16.15 11.31
C LEU A 29 -1.37 -17.00 10.11
N LEU A 30 -0.76 -16.36 9.12
CA LEU A 30 -0.31 -17.00 7.89
C LEU A 30 1.12 -17.58 7.96
N SER A 31 1.83 -17.36 9.07
CA SER A 31 3.20 -17.89 9.27
C SER A 31 3.28 -19.42 9.26
N THR A 32 2.15 -20.10 9.45
CA THR A 32 2.00 -21.55 9.30
C THR A 32 2.13 -22.01 7.85
N ILE A 33 1.88 -21.13 6.89
CA ILE A 33 2.04 -21.37 5.45
C ILE A 33 3.45 -20.97 5.02
N ASP A 34 3.87 -19.75 5.36
CA ASP A 34 5.21 -19.23 5.07
C ASP A 34 5.59 -18.17 6.12
N SER A 35 6.71 -18.40 6.81
CA SER A 35 7.26 -17.49 7.83
C SER A 35 8.48 -16.70 7.32
N SER A 36 8.77 -16.77 6.02
CA SER A 36 9.88 -16.06 5.41
C SER A 36 9.68 -14.55 5.45
N LYS A 37 10.80 -13.82 5.52
CA LYS A 37 10.79 -12.35 5.38
C LYS A 37 10.21 -11.90 4.03
N SER A 38 10.39 -12.72 2.99
CA SER A 38 9.85 -12.45 1.65
C SER A 38 8.32 -12.49 1.64
N PHE A 39 7.71 -13.42 2.38
CA PHE A 39 6.25 -13.48 2.52
C PHE A 39 5.70 -12.23 3.23
N ALA A 40 6.30 -11.86 4.36
CA ALA A 40 5.95 -10.65 5.08
C ALA A 40 6.11 -9.39 4.21
N LEU A 41 7.21 -9.29 3.45
CA LEU A 41 7.45 -8.20 2.51
C LEU A 41 6.38 -8.17 1.40
N GLY A 42 6.01 -9.32 0.86
CA GLY A 42 4.95 -9.43 -0.14
C GLY A 42 3.60 -8.88 0.34
N ILE A 43 3.22 -9.17 1.60
CA ILE A 43 2.01 -8.62 2.21
C ILE A 43 2.08 -7.08 2.27
N VAL A 44 3.22 -6.53 2.71
CA VAL A 44 3.41 -5.08 2.81
C VAL A 44 3.35 -4.43 1.44
N VAL A 45 4.10 -4.93 0.45
CA VAL A 45 4.11 -4.42 -0.92
C VAL A 45 2.73 -4.48 -1.56
N GLY A 46 2.01 -5.59 -1.38
CA GLY A 46 0.64 -5.73 -1.89
C GLY A 46 -0.33 -4.71 -1.30
N ARG A 47 -0.21 -4.40 0.00
CA ARG A 47 -1.02 -3.35 0.65
C ARG A 47 -0.68 -1.96 0.13
N LEU A 48 0.60 -1.63 -0.05
CA LEU A 48 1.03 -0.36 -0.63
C LEU A 48 0.47 -0.17 -2.04
N TYR A 49 0.63 -1.19 -2.89
CA TYR A 49 0.10 -1.19 -4.25
C TYR A 49 -1.42 -0.96 -4.26
N ASN A 50 -2.16 -1.72 -3.45
CA ASN A 50 -3.62 -1.57 -3.36
C ASN A 50 -4.03 -0.19 -2.86
N THR A 51 -3.36 0.35 -1.83
CA THR A 51 -3.65 1.69 -1.32
C THR A 51 -3.39 2.75 -2.37
N PHE A 52 -2.23 2.72 -3.06
CA PHE A 52 -1.93 3.65 -4.14
C PHE A 52 -3.00 3.62 -5.23
N PHE A 53 -3.31 2.43 -5.76
CA PHE A 53 -4.26 2.28 -6.87
C PHE A 53 -5.66 2.74 -6.46
N TYR A 54 -6.13 2.30 -5.29
CA TYR A 54 -7.47 2.64 -4.79
C TYR A 54 -7.62 4.13 -4.50
N GLN A 55 -6.65 4.74 -3.80
CA GLN A 55 -6.73 6.16 -3.45
C GLN A 55 -6.61 7.05 -4.69
N THR A 56 -5.72 6.71 -5.63
CA THR A 56 -5.60 7.44 -6.90
C THR A 56 -6.92 7.39 -7.66
N LYS A 57 -7.52 6.20 -7.81
CA LYS A 57 -8.82 6.02 -8.46
C LYS A 57 -9.93 6.79 -7.78
N ARG A 58 -9.97 6.76 -6.45
CA ARG A 58 -10.99 7.44 -5.65
C ARG A 58 -10.94 8.96 -5.79
N ILE A 59 -9.74 9.53 -5.76
CA ILE A 59 -9.49 10.99 -5.79
C ILE A 59 -9.62 11.51 -7.21
N LEU A 60 -8.99 10.86 -8.19
CA LEU A 60 -8.93 11.32 -9.58
C LEU A 60 -10.09 10.84 -10.46
N LYS A 61 -10.90 9.89 -9.99
CA LYS A 61 -12.00 9.26 -10.75
C LYS A 61 -11.55 8.57 -12.04
N ARG A 62 -10.27 8.17 -12.11
CA ARG A 62 -9.66 7.39 -13.21
C ARG A 62 -8.55 6.51 -12.65
N ASP A 63 -8.12 5.50 -13.40
CA ASP A 63 -6.98 4.68 -13.01
C ASP A 63 -5.67 5.51 -13.00
N PRO A 64 -4.70 5.18 -12.13
CA PRO A 64 -3.38 5.78 -12.16
C PRO A 64 -2.70 5.53 -13.51
N THR A 65 -2.02 6.54 -14.02
CA THR A 65 -1.16 6.39 -15.19
C THR A 65 0.13 5.67 -14.80
N LYS A 66 0.82 5.10 -15.79
CA LYS A 66 2.13 4.49 -15.58
C LYS A 66 3.14 5.48 -14.97
N LYS A 67 3.13 6.73 -15.43
CA LYS A 67 4.00 7.79 -14.90
C LYS A 67 3.70 8.09 -13.43
N GLU A 68 2.43 8.15 -13.04
CA GLU A 68 2.06 8.37 -11.63
C GLU A 68 2.49 7.20 -10.72
N PHE A 69 2.55 5.98 -11.26
CA PHE A 69 3.08 4.82 -10.54
C PHE A 69 4.61 4.81 -10.48
N GLU A 70 5.30 5.28 -11.52
CA GLU A 70 6.76 5.42 -11.53
C GLU A 70 7.25 6.56 -10.61
N ASP A 71 6.42 7.61 -10.46
CA ASP A 71 6.67 8.73 -9.54
C ASP A 71 6.38 8.35 -8.06
N PHE A 72 5.73 7.21 -7.81
CA PHE A 72 5.34 6.71 -6.48
C PHE A 72 6.37 5.71 -5.94
#